data_AF-A0A956KDL7-F1
#
_entry.id   AF-A0A956KDL7-F1
#
_cell.length_a   1.000
_cell.length_b   1.000
_cell.length_c   1.000
_cell.angle_alpha   90.00
_cell.angle_beta   90.00
_cell.angle_gamma   90.00
#
_symmetry.space_group_name_H-M   'P 1'
#
loop_
_entity.id
_entity.type
_entity.pdbx_description
1 polymer ?
#
loop_
_entity_poly.entity_id
_entity_poly.type
_entity_poly.pdbx_seq_one_letter_code
_entity_poly.pdbx_strand_id
1 'polypeptide(L)'
;SETTDALTESDSDTRPGCEGEQVDCGDGCVDLDNDPQHCGACDNACDDDEVCDQGACATICGEGLTPCDGACVDLDVNPDHCGGC
;
A
#
# COMPACT_ATOMS: atom_id res chain seq x y z
N SER A 1 10.40 -41.02 -2.85
CA SER A 1 8.96 -40.84 -2.67
C SER A 1 8.79 -40.34 -1.26
N GLU A 2 8.47 -39.07 -0.97
CA GLU A 2 7.89 -38.00 -1.77
C GLU A 2 8.59 -36.69 -1.36
N THR A 3 9.04 -35.93 -2.35
CA THR A 3 9.54 -34.56 -2.22
C THR A 3 8.34 -33.63 -2.36
N THR A 4 7.98 -32.93 -1.28
CA THR A 4 7.24 -31.68 -1.37
C THR A 4 7.79 -30.75 -0.31
N ASP A 5 8.69 -29.88 -0.76
CA ASP A 5 8.88 -28.56 -0.21
C ASP A 5 7.52 -27.91 0.04
N ALA A 6 7.19 -27.72 1.31
CA ALA A 6 6.19 -26.79 1.75
C ALA A 6 6.79 -26.02 2.93
N LEU A 7 7.75 -25.15 2.63
CA LEU A 7 7.85 -23.90 3.37
C LEU A 7 6.64 -23.07 2.95
N THR A 8 5.48 -23.36 3.53
CA THR A 8 4.41 -22.39 3.67
C THR A 8 4.28 -22.17 5.15
N GLU A 9 4.85 -21.04 5.54
CA GLU A 9 5.11 -20.61 6.90
C GLU A 9 3.82 -20.53 7.72
N SER A 10 4.01 -20.74 9.03
CA SER A 10 2.99 -20.80 10.06
C SER A 10 1.91 -19.73 9.97
N ASP A 11 0.68 -20.21 9.81
CA ASP A 11 -0.50 -19.80 10.59
C ASP A 11 -0.80 -18.29 10.63
N SER A 12 -1.06 -17.69 9.47
CA SER A 12 -2.01 -16.57 9.41
C SER A 12 -3.39 -17.14 9.15
N ASP A 13 -4.07 -17.42 10.26
CA ASP A 13 -5.51 -17.53 10.41
C ASP A 13 -6.25 -16.90 9.22
N THR A 14 -6.77 -17.75 8.32
CA THR A 14 -7.58 -17.34 7.18
C THR A 14 -8.82 -16.60 7.68
N ARG A 15 -8.70 -15.27 7.86
CA ARG A 15 -9.83 -14.36 7.73
C ARG A 15 -9.84 -13.92 6.27
N PRO A 16 -10.97 -14.04 5.55
CA PRO A 16 -11.12 -13.41 4.26
C PRO A 16 -11.25 -11.91 4.53
N GLY A 17 -10.11 -11.27 4.65
CA GLY A 17 -9.93 -9.87 5.01
C GLY A 17 -8.51 -9.54 4.55
N CYS A 18 -8.38 -8.39 3.95
CA CYS A 18 -7.25 -8.00 3.12
C CYS A 18 -5.86 -8.35 3.68
N GLU A 19 -4.97 -8.79 2.81
CA GLU A 19 -3.62 -9.22 3.19
C GLU A 19 -2.73 -8.00 3.47
N GLY A 20 -2.01 -8.01 4.59
CA GLY A 20 -1.08 -6.94 4.96
C GLY A 20 -1.76 -5.72 5.60
N GLU A 21 -1.33 -4.52 5.20
CA GLU A 21 -1.82 -3.20 5.67
C GLU A 21 -3.08 -2.71 4.95
N GLN A 22 -3.63 -3.53 4.05
CA GLN A 22 -4.83 -3.21 3.29
C GLN A 22 -6.12 -3.36 4.13
N VAL A 23 -7.14 -2.58 3.79
CA VAL A 23 -8.45 -2.56 4.45
C VAL A 23 -9.54 -2.98 3.46
N ASP A 24 -10.50 -3.79 3.93
CA ASP A 24 -11.68 -4.17 3.16
C ASP A 24 -12.69 -3.02 3.16
N CYS A 25 -12.81 -2.36 2.02
CA CYS A 25 -13.70 -1.23 1.81
C CYS A 25 -15.02 -1.62 1.12
N GLY A 26 -15.35 -2.91 1.08
CA GLY A 26 -16.58 -3.44 0.49
C GLY A 26 -16.50 -3.64 -1.02
N ASP A 27 -15.77 -2.77 -1.74
CA ASP A 27 -15.48 -2.92 -3.17
C ASP A 27 -14.18 -3.71 -3.43
N GLY A 28 -13.39 -3.93 -2.39
CA GLY A 28 -12.13 -4.66 -2.45
C GLY A 28 -11.18 -4.29 -1.32
N CYS A 29 -9.98 -4.83 -1.41
CA CYS A 29 -8.86 -4.50 -0.54
C CYS A 29 -8.14 -3.27 -1.09
N VAL A 30 -8.06 -2.24 -0.27
CA VAL A 30 -7.39 -0.98 -0.63
C VAL A 30 -6.33 -0.67 0.42
N ASP A 31 -5.24 -0.08 -0.04
CA ASP A 31 -4.17 0.39 0.83
C ASP A 31 -4.48 1.82 1.28
N LEU A 32 -4.89 2.00 2.52
CA LEU A 32 -5.24 3.33 3.03
C LEU A 32 -4.00 4.21 3.22
N ASP A 33 -2.79 3.66 3.24
CA ASP A 33 -1.58 4.43 3.48
C ASP A 33 -1.02 5.06 2.20
N ASN A 34 -1.36 4.49 1.04
CA ASN A 34 -0.81 4.89 -0.26
C ASN A 34 -1.85 5.17 -1.33
N ASP A 35 -3.11 4.78 -1.16
CA ASP A 35 -4.14 5.01 -2.19
C ASP A 35 -4.71 6.44 -2.08
N PRO A 36 -4.47 7.33 -3.06
CA PRO A 36 -5.03 8.69 -3.04
C PRO A 36 -6.55 8.72 -3.09
N GLN A 37 -7.23 7.66 -3.51
CA GLN A 37 -8.69 7.58 -3.53
C GLN A 37 -9.28 7.05 -2.21
N HIS A 38 -8.45 6.46 -1.34
CA HIS A 38 -8.86 5.82 -0.08
C HIS A 38 -7.93 6.20 1.10
N CYS A 39 -7.31 7.38 1.06
CA CYS A 39 -6.22 7.75 1.97
C CYS A 39 -6.68 7.87 3.42
N GLY A 40 -6.23 7.00 4.32
CA GLY A 40 -6.62 6.96 5.73
C GLY A 40 -8.03 6.42 6.00
N ALA A 41 -8.90 6.32 4.99
CA ALA A 41 -10.21 5.69 5.08
C ALA A 41 -10.78 5.37 3.68
N CYS A 42 -11.60 4.33 3.59
CA CYS A 42 -12.24 3.86 2.35
C CYS A 42 -12.87 4.95 1.47
N ASP A 43 -13.57 5.91 2.07
CA ASP A 43 -14.25 6.97 1.31
C ASP A 43 -13.52 8.32 1.41
N ASN A 44 -12.19 8.29 1.56
CA ASN A 44 -11.39 9.49 1.73
C ASN A 44 -10.39 9.68 0.58
N ALA A 45 -10.88 10.26 -0.51
CA ALA A 45 -10.01 10.69 -1.60
C ALA A 45 -9.33 12.03 -1.26
N CYS A 46 -8.04 12.12 -1.60
CA CYS A 46 -7.27 13.37 -1.56
C CYS A 46 -7.65 14.29 -2.74
N ASP A 47 -7.37 15.59 -2.62
CA ASP A 47 -7.56 16.53 -3.72
C ASP A 47 -6.62 16.20 -4.90
N ASP A 48 -6.95 16.68 -6.12
CA ASP A 48 -6.17 16.39 -7.35
C ASP A 48 -4.69 16.82 -7.27
N ASP A 49 -4.36 17.76 -6.39
CA ASP A 49 -3.00 18.29 -6.17
C ASP A 49 -2.33 17.68 -4.90
N GLU A 50 -2.95 16.68 -4.29
CA GLU A 50 -2.48 16.01 -3.07
C GLU A 50 -2.09 14.54 -3.33
N VAL A 51 -1.23 14.04 -2.46
CA VAL A 51 -0.74 12.67 -2.42
C VAL A 51 -1.10 12.04 -1.08
N CYS A 52 -1.34 10.74 -1.08
CA CYS A 52 -1.48 9.98 0.15
C CYS A 52 -0.10 9.69 0.74
N ASP A 53 0.19 10.30 1.88
CA ASP A 53 1.38 10.06 2.69
C ASP A 53 0.97 9.37 3.98
N GLN A 54 1.12 8.03 4.03
CA GLN A 54 0.91 7.22 5.22
C GLN A 54 -0.48 7.46 5.86
N GLY A 55 -1.51 7.51 5.01
CA GLY A 55 -2.90 7.67 5.43
C GLY A 55 -3.33 9.10 5.68
N ALA A 56 -2.53 10.09 5.28
CA ALA A 56 -2.90 11.50 5.28
C ALA A 56 -2.69 12.13 3.90
N CYS A 57 -3.68 12.88 3.43
CA CYS A 57 -3.51 13.70 2.25
C CYS A 57 -2.52 14.83 2.53
N ALA A 58 -1.49 14.92 1.71
CA ALA A 58 -0.43 15.90 1.80
C ALA A 58 -0.15 16.47 0.42
N THR A 59 0.23 17.75 0.32
CA THR A 59 0.61 18.33 -0.98
C THR A 59 2.00 17.87 -1.44
N ILE A 60 2.80 17.34 -0.52
CA ILE A 60 4.19 16.89 -0.75
C ILE A 60 4.44 15.68 0.14
N CYS A 61 5.14 14.69 -0.39
CA CYS A 61 5.58 13.54 0.39
C CYS A 61 6.58 13.90 1.48
N GLY A 62 6.57 13.13 2.58
CA GLY A 62 7.57 13.22 3.64
C GLY A 62 9.01 13.04 3.15
N GLU A 63 9.98 13.41 4.00
CA GLU A 63 11.40 13.28 3.66
C GLU A 63 11.76 11.82 3.33
N GLY A 64 12.42 11.59 2.18
CA GLY A 64 12.80 10.25 1.72
C GLY A 64 11.75 9.55 0.85
N LEU A 65 10.55 10.11 0.72
CA LEU A 65 9.49 9.58 -0.13
C LEU A 65 9.36 10.39 -1.43
N THR A 66 8.96 9.74 -2.51
CA THR A 66 8.76 10.34 -3.83
C THR A 66 7.29 10.26 -4.22
N PRO A 67 6.66 11.36 -4.69
CA PRO A 67 5.30 11.34 -5.18
C PRO A 67 5.20 10.53 -6.48
N CYS A 68 4.31 9.54 -6.50
CA CYS A 68 4.10 8.59 -7.58
C CYS A 68 2.61 8.29 -7.76
N ASP A 69 2.02 8.78 -8.86
CA ASP A 69 0.60 8.56 -9.20
C ASP A 69 -0.39 8.80 -8.04
N GLY A 70 -0.10 9.79 -7.19
CA GLY A 70 -0.93 10.14 -6.03
C GLY A 70 -0.54 9.45 -4.71
N ALA A 71 0.51 8.64 -4.69
CA ALA A 71 1.05 7.98 -3.49
C ALA A 71 2.45 8.50 -3.14
N CYS A 72 2.88 8.34 -1.89
CA CYS A 72 4.25 8.61 -1.46
C CYS A 72 5.05 7.33 -1.28
N VAL A 73 5.97 7.04 -2.21
CA VAL A 73 6.72 5.77 -2.21
C VAL A 73 8.19 5.98 -1.85
N ASP A 74 8.75 5.05 -1.08
CA ASP A 74 10.19 4.98 -0.80
C ASP A 74 10.91 4.29 -1.98
N LEU A 75 11.74 5.03 -2.70
CA LEU A 75 12.51 4.53 -3.83
C LEU A 75 13.89 3.96 -3.43
N ASP A 76 14.33 4.17 -2.19
CA ASP A 76 15.64 3.73 -1.69
C ASP A 76 15.64 2.25 -1.25
N VAL A 77 14.47 1.73 -0.85
CA VAL A 77 14.35 0.34 -0.34
C VAL A 77 14.05 -0.67 -1.44
N ASN A 78 13.62 -0.25 -2.63
CA ASN A 78 13.20 -1.16 -3.68
C ASN A 78 14.18 -1.25 -4.88
N PRO A 79 15.03 -2.29 -4.98
CA PRO A 79 15.87 -2.51 -6.15
C PRO A 79 15.08 -2.82 -7.44
N ASP A 80 13.79 -3.18 -7.35
CA ASP A 80 12.91 -3.36 -8.52
C ASP A 80 12.30 -2.04 -9.02
N HIS A 81 12.41 -0.94 -8.26
CA HIS A 81 12.00 0.41 -8.68
C HIS A 81 13.21 1.30 -9.02
N CYS A 82 14.25 0.71 -9.61
CA CYS A 82 15.39 1.45 -10.17
C CYS A 82 14.94 2.40 -11.30
N GLY A 83 14.44 3.60 -10.96
CA GLY A 83 14.22 4.68 -11.92
C GLY A 83 13.00 5.56 -11.70
N GLY A 84 12.12 5.22 -10.76
CA GLY A 84 10.90 5.99 -10.46
C GLY A 84 9.62 5.21 -10.75
N CYS A 85 8.52 5.88 -10.43
CA CYS A 85 7.23 5.73 -11.12
C CYS A 85 7.36 6.31 -12.56
#